data_AF-A0A524IJB7-F1
#
_entry.id   AF-A0A524IJB7-F1
#
_cell.length_a   1.000
_cell.length_b   1.000
_cell.length_c   1.000
_cell.angle_alpha   90.00
_cell.angle_beta   90.00
_cell.angle_gamma   90.00
#
_symmetry.space_group_name_H-M   'P 1'
#
loop_
_entity.id
_entity.type
_entity.pdbx_description
1 polymer ?
#
loop_
_entity_poly.entity_id
_entity_poly.type
_entity_poly.pdbx_seq_one_letter_code
_entity_poly.pdbx_strand_id
1 'polypeptide(L)'
;MYCDYCGTFTGWDFDKAVSSAGAVHPGAEYEKLAAALSGETEKARASGDRETYSALQKRLFAGHIEHCPFYYSRRVNDPFYKSALVDFMAAQYTLLAFSKPLRQLEAKLEKAMKKVRFSAADRVESPSFRRLYEAYSAYNEAALLATGKEGLFETHPDNPDIGLARLTGLSLFAAAWLPYLSPENSEVLLAETGLKHEYVDIELPPTAGFNCGNCGHGFEAPRGSRRMLCEYCGFMNETGIPTAECPGCGGRVTILSGRRNISCPFCKTEIMKA
;
A
#
# COMPACT_ATOMS: atom_id res chain seq x y z
N MET A 1 -12.22 1.71 -0.53
CA MET A 1 -12.69 1.64 0.88
C MET A 1 -11.43 1.62 1.72
N TYR A 2 -11.03 2.77 2.27
CA TYR A 2 -9.87 2.82 3.15
C TYR A 2 -10.34 2.37 4.54
N CYS A 3 -9.80 1.28 5.05
CA CYS A 3 -9.86 1.05 6.49
C CYS A 3 -8.98 2.12 7.14
N ASP A 4 -9.52 2.97 8.01
CA ASP A 4 -8.73 4.00 8.70
C ASP A 4 -7.58 3.38 9.54
N TYR A 5 -7.67 2.09 9.87
CA TYR A 5 -6.68 1.33 10.63
C TYR A 5 -5.53 0.77 9.77
N CYS A 6 -5.81 0.30 8.55
CA CYS A 6 -4.78 -0.21 7.61
C CYS A 6 -4.28 0.90 6.67
N GLY A 7 -5.15 1.85 6.36
CA GLY A 7 -4.88 3.02 5.52
C GLY A 7 -3.92 4.03 6.17
N THR A 8 -3.80 4.02 7.50
CA THR A 8 -2.81 4.80 8.24
C THR A 8 -1.39 4.29 8.05
N PHE A 9 -1.18 2.98 7.88
CA PHE A 9 0.16 2.38 7.79
C PHE A 9 0.58 1.93 6.39
N THR A 10 -0.34 1.45 5.56
CA THR A 10 0.01 0.98 4.22
C THR A 10 -0.78 1.66 3.12
N GLY A 11 -1.97 2.23 3.41
CA GLY A 11 -2.80 2.82 2.36
C GLY A 11 -3.20 1.81 1.28
N TRP A 12 -3.04 0.51 1.55
CA TRP A 12 -2.84 -0.52 0.54
C TRP A 12 -4.10 -1.36 0.39
N ASP A 13 -4.85 -1.13 -0.68
CA ASP A 13 -5.79 -2.09 -1.24
C ASP A 13 -5.03 -2.86 -2.31
N PHE A 14 -4.59 -4.09 -2.01
CA PHE A 14 -3.67 -4.85 -2.87
C PHE A 14 -4.30 -5.13 -4.24
N ASP A 15 -5.60 -5.43 -4.27
CA ASP A 15 -6.36 -5.65 -5.50
C ASP A 15 -6.43 -4.37 -6.34
N LYS A 16 -6.68 -3.20 -5.73
CA LYS A 16 -6.58 -1.92 -6.45
C LYS A 16 -5.14 -1.57 -6.83
N ALA A 17 -4.15 -1.92 -6.02
CA ALA A 17 -2.74 -1.68 -6.30
C ALA A 17 -2.22 -2.54 -7.47
N VAL A 18 -2.91 -3.62 -7.85
CA VAL A 18 -2.56 -4.38 -9.06
C VAL A 18 -3.53 -4.15 -10.22
N SER A 19 -4.75 -3.67 -9.95
CA SER A 19 -5.81 -3.47 -10.96
C SER A 19 -6.03 -2.02 -11.40
N SER A 20 -5.55 -1.02 -10.65
CA SER A 20 -5.72 0.39 -11.01
C SER A 20 -4.57 0.88 -11.89
N ALA A 21 -4.91 1.64 -12.94
CA ALA A 21 -3.96 2.20 -13.90
C ALA A 21 -2.90 3.15 -13.30
N GLY A 22 -3.01 3.51 -12.02
CA GLY A 22 -2.03 4.32 -11.28
C GLY A 22 -1.08 3.50 -10.41
N ALA A 23 -1.41 2.27 -10.06
CA ALA A 23 -0.55 1.39 -9.29
C ALA A 23 0.35 0.56 -10.20
N VAL A 24 1.02 1.28 -11.11
CA VAL A 24 2.02 0.69 -11.99
C VAL A 24 3.09 0.11 -11.07
N HIS A 25 3.36 -1.20 -11.17
CA HIS A 25 4.63 -1.77 -10.75
C HIS A 25 5.76 -0.80 -11.11
N PRO A 26 6.82 -0.69 -10.30
CA PRO A 26 7.80 0.37 -10.47
C PRO A 26 8.17 0.55 -11.94
N GLY A 27 7.79 1.70 -12.51
CA GLY A 27 7.92 1.92 -13.94
C GLY A 27 9.39 1.85 -14.37
N ALA A 28 9.65 1.76 -15.67
CA ALA A 28 11.00 1.60 -16.22
C ALA A 28 12.03 2.60 -15.67
N GLU A 29 11.61 3.80 -15.25
CA GLU A 29 12.49 4.79 -14.62
C GLU A 29 12.98 4.38 -13.22
N TYR A 30 12.10 3.81 -12.38
CA TYR A 30 12.55 3.26 -11.10
C TYR A 30 13.45 2.04 -11.31
N GLU A 31 13.13 1.16 -12.25
CA GLU A 31 13.96 0.00 -12.55
C GLU A 31 15.36 0.40 -13.01
N LYS A 32 15.48 1.45 -13.84
CA LYS A 32 16.78 2.04 -14.22
C LYS A 32 17.54 2.56 -13.01
N LEU A 33 16.87 3.29 -12.11
CA LEU A 33 17.49 3.77 -10.86
C LEU A 33 17.99 2.60 -10.01
N ALA A 34 17.15 1.59 -9.79
CA ALA A 34 17.50 0.41 -9.01
C ALA A 34 18.68 -0.35 -9.63
N ALA A 35 18.67 -0.54 -10.95
CA ALA A 35 19.75 -1.17 -11.68
C ALA A 35 21.06 -0.37 -11.55
N ALA A 36 21.00 0.95 -11.70
CA ALA A 36 22.18 1.82 -11.58
C ALA A 36 22.81 1.80 -10.17
N LEU A 37 22.00 1.67 -9.12
CA LEU A 37 22.49 1.65 -7.74
C LEU A 37 22.85 0.25 -7.22
N SER A 38 22.46 -0.80 -7.94
CA SER A 38 22.61 -2.20 -7.49
C SER A 38 24.06 -2.58 -7.16
N GLY A 39 24.99 -2.28 -8.06
CA GLY A 39 26.41 -2.62 -7.88
C GLY A 39 27.05 -1.90 -6.69
N GLU A 40 26.76 -0.62 -6.50
CA GLU A 40 27.24 0.16 -5.35
C GLU A 40 26.62 -0.32 -4.04
N THR A 41 25.33 -0.68 -4.06
CA THR A 41 24.61 -1.21 -2.89
C THR A 41 25.22 -2.52 -2.42
N GLU A 42 25.50 -3.44 -3.36
CA GLU A 42 26.15 -4.71 -3.06
C GLU A 42 27.58 -4.52 -2.56
N LYS A 43 28.34 -3.59 -3.16
CA LYS A 43 29.69 -3.27 -2.69
C LYS A 43 29.69 -2.74 -1.27
N ALA A 44 28.82 -1.78 -0.95
CA ALA A 44 28.70 -1.20 0.39
C ALA A 44 28.27 -2.27 1.42
N ARG A 45 27.33 -3.14 1.04
CA ARG A 45 26.91 -4.28 1.86
C ARG A 45 28.06 -5.24 2.14
N ALA A 46 28.83 -5.62 1.11
CA ALA A 46 29.95 -6.55 1.22
C ALA A 46 31.11 -5.97 2.04
N SER A 47 31.37 -4.67 1.97
CA SER A 47 32.46 -4.00 2.70
C SER A 47 32.11 -3.62 4.13
N GLY A 48 30.86 -3.81 4.58
CA GLY A 48 30.45 -3.35 5.92
C GLY A 48 30.14 -1.86 6.00
N ASP A 49 30.07 -1.16 4.86
CA ASP A 49 29.89 0.29 4.80
C ASP A 49 28.41 0.65 4.97
N ARG A 50 28.01 0.81 6.23
CA ARG A 50 26.63 1.11 6.62
C ARG A 50 26.18 2.50 6.18
N GLU A 51 27.08 3.48 6.15
CA GLU A 51 26.76 4.87 5.82
C GLU A 51 26.43 4.98 4.33
N THR A 52 27.32 4.47 3.47
CA THR A 52 27.08 4.42 2.03
C THR A 52 25.85 3.59 1.70
N TYR A 53 25.67 2.44 2.34
CA TYR A 53 24.47 1.62 2.15
C TYR A 53 23.20 2.39 2.50
N SER A 54 23.16 3.05 3.66
CA SER A 54 22.01 3.85 4.09
C SER A 54 21.71 4.99 3.11
N ALA A 55 22.73 5.71 2.65
CA ALA A 55 22.56 6.78 1.65
C ALA A 55 21.98 6.25 0.32
N LEU A 56 22.42 5.08 -0.13
CA LEU A 56 21.87 4.42 -1.33
C LEU A 56 20.41 3.99 -1.12
N GLN A 57 20.07 3.43 0.05
CA GLN A 57 18.69 3.09 0.39
C GLN A 57 17.78 4.33 0.41
N LYS A 58 18.24 5.46 0.95
CA LYS A 58 17.46 6.72 0.91
C LYS A 58 17.14 7.14 -0.53
N ARG A 59 18.11 7.03 -1.44
CA ARG A 59 17.91 7.33 -2.87
C ARG A 59 16.89 6.38 -3.51
N LEU A 60 16.97 5.08 -3.21
CA LEU A 60 16.02 4.09 -3.71
C LEU A 60 14.60 4.39 -3.21
N PHE A 61 14.39 4.59 -1.91
CA PHE A 61 13.06 4.86 -1.36
C PHE A 61 12.49 6.21 -1.81
N ALA A 62 13.30 7.26 -1.89
CA ALA A 62 12.87 8.54 -2.44
C ALA A 62 12.39 8.40 -3.89
N GLY A 63 13.14 7.65 -4.72
CA GLY A 63 12.77 7.35 -6.10
C GLY A 63 11.54 6.45 -6.20
N HIS A 64 11.37 5.47 -5.30
CA HIS A 64 10.17 4.63 -5.28
C HIS A 64 8.92 5.45 -4.98
N ILE A 65 8.98 6.38 -4.01
CA ILE A 65 7.86 7.29 -3.73
C ILE A 65 7.52 8.16 -4.94
N GLU A 66 8.53 8.63 -5.67
CA GLU A 66 8.34 9.47 -6.86
C GLU A 66 7.72 8.72 -8.03
N HIS A 67 8.19 7.51 -8.31
CA HIS A 67 7.74 6.71 -9.45
C HIS A 67 6.52 5.82 -9.15
N CYS A 68 6.24 5.57 -7.87
CA CYS A 68 5.15 4.72 -7.39
C CYS A 68 4.30 5.42 -6.31
N PRO A 69 3.82 6.66 -6.51
CA PRO A 69 3.21 7.45 -5.44
C PRO A 69 1.91 6.84 -4.89
N PHE A 70 1.26 5.94 -5.63
CA PHE A 70 0.05 5.25 -5.22
C PHE A 70 0.30 4.09 -4.25
N TYR A 71 1.56 3.67 -4.06
CA TYR A 71 1.95 2.68 -3.04
C TYR A 71 2.05 3.28 -1.63
N TYR A 72 1.88 4.60 -1.50
CA TYR A 72 2.09 5.31 -0.25
C TYR A 72 0.86 6.12 0.16
N SER A 73 0.74 6.39 1.46
CA SER A 73 -0.23 7.36 1.97
C SER A 73 -0.07 8.70 1.24
N ARG A 74 -1.18 9.35 0.88
CA ARG A 74 -1.17 10.69 0.23
C ARG A 74 -0.40 11.75 1.03
N ARG A 75 -0.12 11.50 2.31
CA ARG A 75 0.74 12.33 3.17
C ARG A 75 2.19 12.42 2.70
N VAL A 76 2.67 11.54 1.82
CA VAL A 76 4.00 11.71 1.17
C VAL A 76 4.12 12.97 0.30
N ASN A 77 3.01 13.67 0.04
CA ASN A 77 3.03 15.00 -0.56
C ASN A 77 3.52 16.09 0.41
N ASP A 78 3.52 15.85 1.72
CA ASP A 78 4.22 16.68 2.71
C ASP A 78 5.71 16.32 2.71
N PRO A 79 6.61 17.27 2.37
CA PRO A 79 8.06 17.03 2.33
C PRO A 79 8.64 16.53 3.66
N PHE A 80 8.10 16.97 4.81
CA PHE A 80 8.60 16.53 6.12
C PHE A 80 8.21 15.08 6.40
N TYR A 81 6.95 14.73 6.16
CA TYR A 81 6.48 13.36 6.28
C TYR A 81 7.24 12.42 5.33
N LYS A 82 7.42 12.83 4.07
CA LYS A 82 8.19 12.08 3.08
C LYS A 82 9.63 11.83 3.53
N SER A 83 10.33 12.87 4.01
CA SER A 83 11.72 12.74 4.47
C SER A 83 11.83 11.78 5.65
N ALA A 84 10.97 11.94 6.66
CA ALA A 84 10.97 11.06 7.84
C ALA A 84 10.68 9.61 7.46
N LEU A 85 9.74 9.37 6.53
CA LEU A 85 9.46 8.03 6.03
C LEU A 85 10.66 7.41 5.30
N VAL A 86 11.32 8.16 4.41
CA VAL A 86 12.52 7.70 3.69
C VAL A 86 13.67 7.38 4.66
N ASP A 87 13.88 8.24 5.66
CA ASP A 87 14.90 8.05 6.68
C ASP A 87 14.64 6.79 7.51
N PHE A 88 13.39 6.58 7.96
CA PHE A 88 12.97 5.36 8.65
C PHE A 88 13.22 4.12 7.80
N MET A 89 12.73 4.10 6.55
CA MET A 89 12.86 2.93 5.66
C MET A 89 14.33 2.60 5.39
N ALA A 90 15.16 3.60 5.13
CA ALA A 90 16.59 3.40 4.91
C ALA A 90 17.31 2.90 6.17
N ALA A 91 16.95 3.40 7.35
CA ALA A 91 17.51 2.94 8.62
C ALA A 91 17.12 1.48 8.90
N GLN A 92 15.86 1.12 8.70
CA GLN A 92 15.37 -0.25 8.85
C GLN A 92 16.09 -1.20 7.89
N TYR A 93 16.15 -0.88 6.58
CA TYR A 93 16.82 -1.74 5.61
C TYR A 93 18.33 -1.88 5.89
N THR A 94 18.96 -0.83 6.41
CA THR A 94 20.36 -0.90 6.87
C THR A 94 20.49 -1.84 8.07
N LEU A 95 19.61 -1.74 9.06
CA LEU A 95 19.60 -2.66 10.21
C LEU A 95 19.50 -4.13 9.75
N LEU A 96 18.55 -4.42 8.87
CA LEU A 96 18.32 -5.78 8.35
C LEU A 96 19.54 -6.30 7.58
N ALA A 97 20.09 -5.50 6.66
CA ALA A 97 21.21 -5.88 5.80
C ALA A 97 22.49 -6.23 6.56
N PHE A 98 22.74 -5.57 7.70
CA PHE A 98 23.95 -5.77 8.49
C PHE A 98 23.75 -6.67 9.72
N SER A 99 22.54 -7.18 9.95
CA SER A 99 22.25 -8.13 11.03
C SER A 99 22.49 -9.58 10.59
N LYS A 100 23.55 -10.21 11.13
CA LYS A 100 23.87 -11.62 10.81
C LYS A 100 22.72 -12.59 11.14
N PRO A 101 22.05 -12.52 12.32
CA PRO A 101 20.91 -13.39 12.62
C PRO A 101 19.75 -13.20 11.64
N LEU A 102 19.43 -11.95 11.27
CA LEU A 102 18.33 -11.68 10.35
C LEU A 102 18.62 -12.17 8.93
N ARG A 103 19.86 -11.98 8.44
CA ARG A 103 20.27 -12.54 7.14
C ARG A 103 20.16 -14.06 7.07
N GLN A 104 20.39 -14.77 8.18
CA GLN A 104 20.20 -16.22 8.23
C GLN A 104 18.72 -16.61 8.13
N LEU A 105 17.81 -15.82 8.71
CA LEU A 105 16.37 -16.02 8.61
C LEU A 105 15.86 -15.64 7.21
N GLU A 106 16.34 -14.54 6.65
CA GLU A 106 16.05 -14.11 5.27
C GLU A 106 16.46 -15.19 4.26
N ALA A 107 17.66 -15.77 4.38
CA ALA A 107 18.09 -16.87 3.52
C ALA A 107 17.19 -18.13 3.66
N LYS A 108 16.64 -18.39 4.84
CA LYS A 108 15.66 -19.47 5.04
C LYS A 108 14.33 -19.14 4.36
N LEU A 109 13.86 -17.90 4.48
CA LEU A 109 12.66 -17.40 3.83
C LEU A 109 12.79 -17.49 2.30
N GLU A 110 13.87 -16.97 1.72
CA GLU A 110 14.14 -17.07 0.27
C GLU A 110 14.17 -18.52 -0.22
N LYS A 111 14.80 -19.42 0.56
CA LYS A 111 14.86 -20.85 0.24
C LYS A 111 13.49 -21.51 0.32
N ALA A 112 12.64 -21.12 1.28
CA ALA A 112 11.28 -21.61 1.38
C ALA A 112 10.43 -21.10 0.21
N MET A 113 10.60 -19.82 -0.15
CA MET A 113 9.93 -19.17 -1.26
C MET A 113 10.19 -19.88 -2.60
N LYS A 114 11.47 -20.15 -2.91
CA LYS A 114 11.87 -20.90 -4.12
C LYS A 114 11.35 -22.34 -4.17
N LYS A 115 10.85 -22.87 -3.05
CA LYS A 115 10.34 -24.24 -2.91
C LYS A 115 8.82 -24.32 -2.77
N VAL A 116 8.12 -23.20 -2.92
CA VAL A 116 6.66 -23.20 -3.04
C VAL A 116 6.27 -24.00 -4.28
N ARG A 117 5.23 -24.84 -4.12
CA ARG A 117 4.70 -25.68 -5.18
C ARG A 117 3.24 -25.35 -5.39
N PHE A 118 2.83 -25.35 -6.64
CA PHE A 118 1.46 -25.15 -7.04
C PHE A 118 0.89 -26.46 -7.60
N SER A 119 -0.34 -26.74 -7.21
CA SER A 119 -1.17 -27.77 -7.82
C SER A 119 -1.61 -27.36 -9.23
N ALA A 120 -2.23 -28.28 -9.96
CA ALA A 120 -2.78 -28.02 -11.30
C ALA A 120 -3.92 -26.97 -11.32
N ALA A 121 -4.50 -26.63 -10.16
CA ALA A 121 -5.54 -25.61 -10.03
C ALA A 121 -4.97 -24.24 -9.57
N ASP A 122 -3.67 -24.01 -9.77
CA ASP A 122 -2.93 -22.82 -9.31
C ASP A 122 -3.06 -22.54 -7.80
N ARG A 123 -3.35 -23.59 -7.02
CA ARG A 123 -3.36 -23.53 -5.55
C ARG A 123 -2.02 -23.98 -4.98
N VAL A 124 -1.51 -23.28 -3.98
CA VAL A 124 -0.28 -23.68 -3.29
C VAL A 124 -0.50 -24.98 -2.52
N GLU A 125 0.43 -25.92 -2.66
CA GLU A 125 0.46 -27.16 -1.88
C GLU A 125 0.75 -26.87 -0.40
N SER A 126 -0.10 -27.38 0.52
CA SER A 126 -0.03 -27.10 1.96
C SER A 126 1.35 -27.33 2.59
N PRO A 127 2.09 -28.42 2.32
CA PRO A 127 3.41 -28.61 2.92
C PRO A 127 4.43 -27.55 2.49
N SER A 128 4.32 -27.04 1.26
CA SER A 128 5.20 -25.99 0.76
C SER A 128 4.84 -24.61 1.32
N PHE A 129 3.54 -24.32 1.44
CA PHE A 129 3.04 -23.12 2.09
C PHE A 129 3.44 -23.07 3.57
N ARG A 130 3.29 -24.17 4.30
CA ARG A 130 3.60 -24.20 5.74
C ARG A 130 5.05 -23.81 6.02
N ARG A 131 6.00 -24.36 5.25
CA ARG A 131 7.42 -24.02 5.37
C ARG A 131 7.69 -22.55 5.05
N LEU A 132 6.97 -21.98 4.09
CA LEU A 132 7.07 -20.56 3.77
C LEU A 132 6.56 -19.71 4.94
N TYR A 133 5.36 -20.01 5.45
CA TYR A 133 4.76 -19.27 6.55
C TYR A 133 5.63 -19.31 7.81
N GLU A 134 6.14 -20.47 8.20
CA GLU A 134 7.04 -20.61 9.34
C GLU A 134 8.33 -19.77 9.18
N ALA A 135 8.93 -19.78 7.98
CA ALA A 135 10.11 -18.98 7.70
C ALA A 135 9.81 -17.48 7.71
N TYR A 136 8.66 -17.07 7.18
CA TYR A 136 8.20 -15.68 7.18
C TYR A 136 7.94 -15.19 8.59
N SER A 137 7.15 -15.92 9.38
CA SER A 137 6.81 -15.54 10.75
C SER A 137 8.06 -15.42 11.63
N ALA A 138 9.02 -16.34 11.49
CA ALA A 138 10.29 -16.25 12.22
C ALA A 138 11.12 -15.03 11.81
N TYR A 139 11.22 -14.74 10.51
CA TYR A 139 11.93 -13.56 10.01
C TYR A 139 11.25 -12.26 10.44
N ASN A 140 9.93 -12.14 10.23
CA ASN A 140 9.15 -10.95 10.54
C ASN A 140 9.22 -10.60 12.04
N GLU A 141 9.02 -11.59 12.92
CA GLU A 141 9.10 -11.35 14.37
C GLU A 141 10.51 -10.89 14.78
N ALA A 142 11.55 -11.55 14.27
CA ALA A 142 12.92 -11.15 14.58
C ALA A 142 13.26 -9.75 14.06
N ALA A 143 12.79 -9.40 12.85
CA ALA A 143 12.97 -8.08 12.25
C ALA A 143 12.27 -6.97 13.05
N LEU A 144 11.03 -7.22 13.50
CA LEU A 144 10.27 -6.29 14.34
C LEU A 144 10.94 -6.06 15.70
N LEU A 145 11.37 -7.13 16.37
CA LEU A 145 12.09 -7.03 17.64
C LEU A 145 13.42 -6.29 17.48
N ALA A 146 14.17 -6.53 16.41
CA ALA A 146 15.39 -5.78 16.12
C ALA A 146 15.11 -4.30 15.86
N THR A 147 14.08 -3.99 15.06
CA THR A 147 13.66 -2.61 14.76
C THR A 147 13.28 -1.87 16.04
N GLY A 148 12.49 -2.50 16.91
CA GLY A 148 12.09 -1.92 18.20
C GLY A 148 13.26 -1.73 19.16
N LYS A 149 14.21 -2.69 19.20
CA LYS A 149 15.41 -2.58 20.05
C LYS A 149 16.28 -1.37 19.69
N GLU A 150 16.34 -1.01 18.42
CA GLU A 150 17.08 0.16 17.92
C GLU A 150 16.27 1.46 18.02
N GLY A 151 15.05 1.43 18.59
CA GLY A 151 14.19 2.61 18.72
C GLY A 151 13.64 3.13 17.39
N LEU A 152 13.77 2.38 16.30
CA LEU A 152 13.44 2.89 14.96
C LEU A 152 11.95 3.17 14.78
N PHE A 153 11.06 2.48 15.48
CA PHE A 153 9.63 2.76 15.40
C PHE A 153 9.29 4.20 15.79
N GLU A 154 10.02 4.79 16.76
CA GLU A 154 9.85 6.19 17.18
C GLU A 154 10.26 7.20 16.11
N THR A 155 11.05 6.77 15.13
CA THR A 155 11.50 7.61 14.01
C THR A 155 10.57 7.55 12.81
N HIS A 156 9.65 6.58 12.77
CA HIS A 156 8.61 6.54 11.73
C HIS A 156 7.66 7.74 11.94
N PRO A 157 7.24 8.46 10.88
CA PRO A 157 6.41 9.65 11.02
C PRO A 157 5.02 9.38 11.64
N ASP A 158 4.59 8.12 11.66
CA ASP A 158 3.36 7.66 12.33
C ASP A 158 3.59 6.94 13.67
N ASN A 159 4.84 6.74 14.07
CA ASN A 159 5.21 6.13 15.36
C ASN A 159 4.39 4.86 15.72
N PRO A 160 4.41 3.79 14.89
CA PRO A 160 3.70 2.56 15.20
C PRO A 160 4.25 1.93 16.46
N ASP A 161 3.37 1.36 17.29
CA ASP A 161 3.82 0.34 18.22
C ASP A 161 4.17 -0.97 17.48
N ILE A 162 4.92 -1.83 18.16
CA ILE A 162 5.34 -3.12 17.61
C ILE A 162 4.17 -4.06 17.28
N GLY A 163 3.05 -3.96 18.01
CA GLY A 163 1.84 -4.75 17.76
C GLY A 163 1.19 -4.36 16.44
N LEU A 164 1.07 -3.07 16.18
CA LEU A 164 0.55 -2.54 14.92
C LEU A 164 1.46 -2.85 13.74
N ALA A 165 2.79 -2.72 13.91
CA ALA A 165 3.75 -3.12 12.88
C ALA A 165 3.69 -4.63 12.60
N ARG A 166 3.50 -5.47 13.63
CA ARG A 166 3.31 -6.91 13.49
C ARG A 166 2.06 -7.23 12.69
N LEU A 167 0.92 -6.67 13.09
CA LEU A 167 -0.35 -6.90 12.39
C LEU A 167 -0.24 -6.49 10.93
N THR A 168 0.33 -5.32 10.66
CA THR A 168 0.55 -4.81 9.30
C THR A 168 1.35 -5.79 8.44
N GLY A 169 2.48 -6.30 8.95
CA GLY A 169 3.29 -7.29 8.23
C GLY A 169 2.53 -8.61 7.98
N LEU A 170 1.73 -9.08 8.94
CA LEU A 170 0.93 -10.29 8.77
C LEU A 170 -0.22 -10.09 7.77
N SER A 171 -0.91 -8.95 7.80
CA SER A 171 -1.99 -8.63 6.86
C SER A 171 -1.48 -8.53 5.43
N LEU A 172 -0.31 -7.93 5.20
CA LEU A 172 0.31 -7.90 3.86
C LEU A 172 0.66 -9.31 3.36
N PHE A 173 1.22 -10.16 4.23
CA PHE A 173 1.50 -11.54 3.87
C PHE A 173 0.23 -12.34 3.57
N ALA A 174 -0.80 -12.21 4.40
CA ALA A 174 -2.07 -12.88 4.21
C ALA A 174 -2.74 -12.45 2.90
N ALA A 175 -2.83 -11.14 2.63
CA ALA A 175 -3.40 -10.60 1.40
C ALA A 175 -2.70 -11.16 0.14
N ALA A 176 -1.37 -11.27 0.17
CA ALA A 176 -0.60 -11.79 -0.97
C ALA A 176 -0.83 -13.30 -1.23
N TRP A 177 -1.15 -14.09 -0.20
CA TRP A 177 -1.23 -15.54 -0.30
C TRP A 177 -2.64 -16.10 -0.39
N LEU A 178 -3.62 -15.50 0.29
CA LEU A 178 -5.01 -15.98 0.34
C LEU A 178 -5.61 -16.34 -1.03
N PRO A 179 -5.41 -15.57 -2.11
CA PRO A 179 -5.92 -15.92 -3.44
C PRO A 179 -5.45 -17.29 -3.95
N TYR A 180 -4.29 -17.76 -3.50
CA TYR A 180 -3.66 -19.01 -3.93
C TYR A 180 -3.83 -20.18 -2.94
N LEU A 181 -4.45 -19.94 -1.78
CA LEU A 181 -4.61 -20.99 -0.76
C LEU A 181 -5.89 -21.80 -0.97
N SER A 182 -5.89 -23.04 -0.46
CA SER A 182 -7.13 -23.81 -0.27
C SER A 182 -7.91 -23.25 0.92
N PRO A 183 -9.22 -23.49 1.03
CA PRO A 183 -10.02 -23.04 2.16
C PRO A 183 -9.42 -23.43 3.52
N GLU A 184 -8.87 -24.64 3.64
CA GLU A 184 -8.27 -25.15 4.87
C GLU A 184 -6.98 -24.38 5.22
N ASN A 185 -6.12 -24.12 4.23
CA ASN A 185 -4.89 -23.35 4.47
C ASN A 185 -5.20 -21.88 4.78
N SER A 186 -6.23 -21.30 4.15
CA SER A 186 -6.70 -19.95 4.46
C SER A 186 -7.20 -19.86 5.89
N GLU A 187 -8.02 -20.81 6.35
CA GLU A 187 -8.52 -20.81 7.73
C GLU A 187 -7.38 -20.91 8.75
N VAL A 188 -6.41 -21.80 8.51
CA VAL A 188 -5.23 -21.95 9.39
C VAL A 188 -4.41 -20.66 9.43
N LEU A 189 -4.12 -20.05 8.27
CA LEU A 189 -3.37 -18.79 8.22
C LEU A 189 -4.08 -17.69 9.00
N LEU A 190 -5.38 -17.51 8.78
CA LEU A 190 -6.18 -16.47 9.44
C LEU A 190 -6.30 -16.70 10.95
N ALA A 191 -6.38 -17.95 11.39
CA ALA A 191 -6.40 -18.30 12.80
C ALA A 191 -5.05 -18.01 13.49
N GLU A 192 -3.95 -18.43 12.88
CA GLU A 192 -2.60 -18.26 13.46
C GLU A 192 -2.12 -16.81 13.45
N THR A 193 -2.57 -16.01 12.47
CA THR A 193 -2.24 -14.58 12.37
C THR A 193 -3.17 -13.68 13.19
N GLY A 194 -4.30 -14.21 13.68
CA GLY A 194 -5.34 -13.43 14.37
C GLY A 194 -6.21 -12.59 13.43
N LEU A 195 -6.10 -12.78 12.12
CA LEU A 195 -6.77 -11.98 11.08
C LEU A 195 -8.16 -12.50 10.71
N LYS A 196 -8.68 -13.51 11.40
CA LYS A 196 -9.99 -14.15 11.08
C LYS A 196 -11.15 -13.16 10.96
N HIS A 197 -11.11 -12.05 11.70
CA HIS A 197 -12.17 -11.03 11.67
C HIS A 197 -11.94 -9.94 10.60
N GLU A 198 -10.77 -9.90 9.97
CA GLU A 198 -10.44 -8.93 8.91
C GLU A 198 -10.83 -9.43 7.52
N TYR A 199 -10.91 -10.76 7.33
CA TYR A 199 -11.27 -11.40 6.07
C TYR A 199 -12.64 -12.05 6.19
N VAL A 200 -13.67 -11.19 6.21
CA VAL A 200 -15.08 -11.61 6.21
C VAL A 200 -15.69 -11.34 4.84
N ASP A 201 -16.39 -12.34 4.31
CA ASP A 201 -17.20 -12.14 3.12
C ASP A 201 -18.38 -11.23 3.47
N ILE A 202 -18.40 -10.05 2.86
CA ILE A 202 -19.51 -9.11 2.96
C ILE A 202 -20.20 -9.00 1.61
N GLU A 203 -21.53 -9.02 1.62
CA GLU A 203 -22.28 -8.60 0.45
C GLU A 203 -22.12 -7.10 0.27
N LEU A 204 -21.51 -6.69 -0.84
CA LEU A 204 -21.38 -5.28 -1.17
C LEU A 204 -22.76 -4.68 -1.48
N PRO A 205 -23.08 -3.50 -0.94
CA PRO A 205 -24.32 -2.82 -1.31
C PRO A 205 -24.28 -2.44 -2.80
N PRO A 206 -25.44 -2.37 -3.48
CA PRO A 206 -25.51 -1.92 -4.86
C PRO A 206 -24.92 -0.50 -5.00
N THR A 207 -24.15 -0.29 -6.07
CA THR A 207 -23.53 1.01 -6.38
C THR A 207 -24.29 1.76 -7.47
N ALA A 208 -23.91 3.01 -7.69
CA ALA A 208 -24.31 3.82 -8.83
C ALA A 208 -23.14 4.69 -9.30
N GLY A 209 -23.03 4.88 -10.62
CA GLY A 209 -22.02 5.74 -11.22
C GLY A 209 -22.16 7.21 -10.81
N PHE A 210 -21.03 7.83 -10.49
CA PHE A 210 -20.93 9.21 -10.01
C PHE A 210 -19.67 9.89 -10.59
N ASN A 211 -19.72 11.20 -10.82
CA ASN A 211 -18.55 11.98 -11.25
C ASN A 211 -18.06 12.88 -10.13
N CYS A 212 -16.75 12.90 -9.88
CA CYS A 212 -16.16 13.79 -8.89
C CYS A 212 -16.46 15.27 -9.24
N GLY A 213 -17.00 16.02 -8.28
CA GLY A 213 -17.33 17.43 -8.46
C GLY A 213 -16.11 18.35 -8.63
N ASN A 214 -14.91 17.86 -8.34
CA ASN A 214 -13.66 18.63 -8.47
C ASN A 214 -12.89 18.29 -9.76
N CYS A 215 -12.56 17.02 -9.97
CA CYS A 215 -11.75 16.61 -11.13
C CYS A 215 -12.55 15.98 -12.28
N GLY A 216 -13.84 15.68 -12.08
CA GLY A 216 -14.69 15.04 -13.10
C GLY A 216 -14.47 13.53 -13.27
N HIS A 217 -13.52 12.92 -12.55
CA HIS A 217 -13.27 11.48 -12.63
C HIS A 217 -14.50 10.67 -12.19
N GLY A 218 -14.86 9.67 -12.98
CA GLY A 218 -15.99 8.77 -12.69
C GLY A 218 -15.63 7.72 -11.63
N PHE A 219 -16.55 7.41 -10.74
CA PHE A 219 -16.41 6.33 -9.75
C PHE A 219 -17.77 5.76 -9.34
N GLU A 220 -17.77 4.54 -8.80
CA GLU A 220 -18.95 3.89 -8.25
C GLU A 220 -19.15 4.28 -6.78
N ALA A 221 -20.32 4.84 -6.45
CA ALA A 221 -20.69 5.19 -5.08
C ALA A 221 -21.75 4.20 -4.56
N PRO A 222 -21.58 3.62 -3.36
CA PRO A 222 -22.63 2.83 -2.71
C PRO A 222 -23.94 3.62 -2.61
N ARG A 223 -25.07 2.99 -2.96
CA ARG A 223 -26.39 3.62 -2.80
C ARG A 223 -26.64 3.97 -1.34
N GLY A 224 -27.08 5.21 -1.09
CA GLY A 224 -27.31 5.73 0.25
C GLY A 224 -26.08 6.35 0.92
N SER A 225 -24.90 6.30 0.29
CA SER A 225 -23.74 7.08 0.74
C SER A 225 -24.08 8.59 0.74
N ARG A 226 -23.58 9.31 1.75
CA ARG A 226 -23.71 10.79 1.83
C ARG A 226 -22.45 11.52 1.42
N ARG A 227 -21.28 10.90 1.61
CA ARG A 227 -19.98 11.45 1.27
C ARG A 227 -19.08 10.35 0.73
N MET A 228 -18.26 10.68 -0.26
CA MET A 228 -17.29 9.77 -0.88
C MET A 228 -16.03 10.52 -1.27
N LEU A 229 -14.88 10.02 -0.81
CA LEU A 229 -13.57 10.52 -1.23
C LEU A 229 -13.29 10.12 -2.67
N CYS A 230 -12.95 11.09 -3.53
CA CYS A 230 -12.43 10.80 -4.86
C CYS A 230 -11.00 10.27 -4.73
N GLU A 231 -10.80 8.99 -5.04
CA GLU A 231 -9.49 8.35 -4.93
C GLU A 231 -8.47 8.94 -5.93
N TYR A 232 -8.93 9.56 -7.02
CA TYR A 232 -8.08 10.21 -8.01
C TYR A 232 -7.46 11.52 -7.50
N CYS A 233 -8.28 12.45 -6.99
CA CYS A 233 -7.82 13.80 -6.60
C CYS A 233 -7.88 14.11 -5.10
N GLY A 234 -8.37 13.18 -4.27
CA GLY A 234 -8.51 13.37 -2.83
C GLY A 234 -9.67 14.28 -2.40
N PHE A 235 -10.54 14.70 -3.32
CA PHE A 235 -11.66 15.57 -2.99
C PHE A 235 -12.81 14.81 -2.32
N MET A 236 -13.33 15.31 -1.20
CA MET A 236 -14.50 14.74 -0.52
C MET A 236 -15.78 15.18 -1.24
N ASN A 237 -16.41 14.27 -1.99
CA ASN A 237 -17.68 14.52 -2.67
C ASN A 237 -18.83 14.34 -1.68
N GLU A 238 -19.89 15.10 -1.89
CA GLU A 238 -21.21 14.80 -1.33
C GLU A 238 -21.95 13.92 -2.34
N THR A 239 -22.42 12.76 -1.90
CA THR A 239 -23.19 11.82 -2.72
C THR A 239 -24.66 11.90 -2.35
N GLY A 240 -25.55 11.67 -3.32
CA GLY A 240 -27.00 11.87 -3.13
C GLY A 240 -27.50 13.31 -3.31
N ILE A 241 -26.63 14.24 -3.73
CA ILE A 241 -27.01 15.59 -4.14
C ILE A 241 -27.36 15.65 -5.63
N PRO A 242 -28.18 16.62 -6.08
CA PRO A 242 -28.53 16.78 -7.49
C PRO A 242 -27.29 16.96 -8.38
N THR A 243 -27.34 16.34 -9.55
CA THR A 243 -26.41 16.61 -10.65
C THR A 243 -27.12 17.45 -11.71
N ALA A 244 -26.35 18.25 -12.45
CA ALA A 244 -26.86 19.05 -13.55
C ALA A 244 -26.01 18.80 -14.80
N GLU A 245 -26.61 18.97 -15.98
CA GLU A 245 -25.86 18.97 -17.23
C GLU A 245 -25.19 20.33 -17.39
N CYS A 246 -23.89 20.32 -17.68
CA CYS A 246 -23.14 21.52 -18.00
C CYS A 246 -23.67 22.11 -19.31
N PRO A 247 -24.12 23.38 -19.34
CA PRO A 247 -24.61 23.99 -20.57
C PRO A 247 -23.51 24.16 -21.63
N GLY A 248 -22.23 24.21 -21.23
CA GLY A 248 -21.11 24.38 -22.15
C GLY A 248 -20.68 23.09 -22.86
N CYS A 249 -20.78 21.92 -22.21
CA CYS A 249 -20.25 20.67 -22.78
C CYS A 249 -21.17 19.45 -22.62
N GLY A 250 -22.37 19.61 -22.05
CA GLY A 250 -23.30 18.51 -21.77
C GLY A 250 -22.86 17.55 -20.65
N GLY A 251 -21.65 17.73 -20.10
CA GLY A 251 -21.11 16.86 -19.05
C GLY A 251 -21.93 16.94 -17.76
N ARG A 252 -22.17 15.80 -17.11
CA ARG A 252 -22.92 15.75 -15.85
C ARG A 252 -22.03 16.18 -14.68
N VAL A 253 -22.39 17.29 -14.03
CA VAL A 253 -21.63 17.94 -12.95
C VAL A 253 -22.37 17.82 -11.63
N THR A 254 -21.62 17.55 -10.56
CA THR A 254 -22.11 17.48 -9.19
C THR A 254 -22.22 18.87 -8.58
N ILE A 255 -23.40 19.25 -8.06
CA ILE A 255 -23.63 20.57 -7.44
C ILE A 255 -23.46 20.50 -5.92
N LEU A 256 -22.24 20.78 -5.45
CA LEU A 256 -21.88 20.72 -4.03
C LEU A 256 -22.75 21.65 -3.16
N SER A 257 -23.21 21.16 -2.02
CA SER A 257 -24.00 21.95 -1.08
C SER A 257 -23.17 23.13 -0.55
N GLY A 258 -23.77 24.32 -0.52
CA GLY A 258 -23.12 25.54 -0.03
C GLY A 258 -22.28 26.30 -1.05
N ARG A 259 -22.10 25.81 -2.28
CA ARG A 259 -21.47 26.59 -3.37
C ARG A 259 -22.53 27.19 -4.30
N ARG A 260 -22.45 28.51 -4.53
CA ARG A 260 -23.29 29.20 -5.52
C ARG A 260 -22.74 29.09 -6.93
N ASN A 261 -21.41 29.06 -7.07
CA ASN A 261 -20.72 28.99 -8.36
C ASN A 261 -19.85 27.73 -8.39
N ILE A 262 -19.88 27.02 -9.52
CA ILE A 262 -19.12 25.80 -9.73
C ILE A 262 -18.49 25.84 -11.11
N SER A 263 -17.18 25.65 -11.17
CA SER A 263 -16.47 25.47 -12.44
C SER A 263 -16.65 24.04 -12.93
N CYS A 264 -17.15 23.85 -14.14
CA CYS A 264 -17.29 22.53 -14.74
C CYS A 264 -15.91 21.85 -14.84
N PRO A 265 -15.72 20.65 -14.26
CA PRO A 265 -14.41 20.01 -14.26
C PRO A 265 -13.91 19.66 -15.67
N PHE A 266 -14.85 19.42 -16.59
CA PHE A 266 -14.58 18.98 -17.96
C PHE A 266 -14.21 20.12 -18.92
N CYS A 267 -14.94 21.24 -18.89
CA CYS A 267 -14.77 22.33 -19.86
C CYS A 267 -14.53 23.72 -19.23
N LYS A 268 -14.47 23.80 -17.91
CA LYS A 268 -14.24 25.04 -17.12
C LYS A 268 -15.32 26.12 -17.26
N THR A 269 -16.49 25.79 -17.82
CA THR A 269 -17.65 26.67 -17.80
C THR A 269 -18.12 26.90 -16.36
N GLU A 270 -18.30 28.16 -15.96
CA GLU A 270 -18.86 28.52 -14.66
C GLU A 270 -20.39 28.32 -14.65
N ILE A 271 -20.87 27.51 -13.71
CA ILE A 271 -22.27 27.18 -13.51
C ILE A 271 -22.73 27.87 -12.23
N MET A 272 -23.73 28.74 -12.34
CA MET A 272 -24.34 29.42 -11.20
C MET A 272 -25.63 28.73 -10.79
N LYS A 273 -25.74 28.42 -9.51
CA LYS A 273 -26.97 27.93 -8.88
C LYS A 273 -27.90 29.12 -8.66
N ALA A 274 -29.12 29.03 -9.19
CA ALA A 274 -30.20 29.98 -8.94
C ALA A 274 -30.60 30.02 -7.45
#